data_AF-A0AAD7TSM4-F1
#
_entry.id   AF-A0AAD7TSM4-F1
#
_cell.length_a   1.000
_cell.length_b   1.000
_cell.length_c   1.000
_cell.angle_alpha   90.00
_cell.angle_beta   90.00
_cell.angle_gamma   90.00
#
_symmetry.space_group_name_H-M   'P 1'
#
loop_
_entity.id
_entity.type
_entity.pdbx_description
1 polymer ?
#
loop_
_entity_poly.entity_id
_entity_poly.type
_entity_poly.pdbx_seq_one_letter_code
_entity_poly.pdbx_strand_id
1 'polypeptide(L)' 'MYIEKLKVRPRQVAAVRPCTPQLAAMLACWSASGDYMSTEACAESAKALMSCMRTAPAPTRRHKPTINYHLARLGKTLN' A
#
# COMPACT_ATOMS: atom_id res chain seq x y z
N MET A 1 20.16 27.35 -15.08
CA MET A 1 19.40 26.82 -13.93
C MET A 1 20.41 26.22 -12.97
N TYR A 2 20.62 26.83 -11.80
CA TYR A 2 21.55 26.32 -10.79
C TYR A 2 20.78 25.45 -9.78
N ILE A 3 21.20 24.19 -9.62
CA ILE A 3 20.61 23.26 -8.65
C ILE A 3 21.69 22.96 -7.61
N GLU A 4 21.55 23.54 -6.41
CA GLU A 4 22.52 23.38 -5.31
C GLU A 4 22.70 21.90 -4.90
N LYS A 5 21.59 21.13 -4.88
CA LYS A 5 21.61 19.70 -4.53
C LYS A 5 20.69 18.91 -5.47
N LEU A 6 21.30 18.15 -6.37
CA LEU A 6 20.56 17.26 -7.27
C LEU A 6 20.02 16.06 -6.46
N LYS A 7 18.75 16.14 -6.05
CA LYS A 7 18.04 15.08 -5.33
C LYS A 7 16.59 14.99 -5.78
N VAL A 8 16.03 13.79 -5.73
CA VAL A 8 14.60 13.55 -5.90
C VAL A 8 13.92 13.37 -4.55
N ARG A 9 12.72 13.93 -4.43
CA ARG A 9 11.81 13.61 -3.32
C ARG A 9 11.18 12.26 -3.62
N PRO A 10 11.47 11.19 -2.84
CA PRO A 10 10.88 9.89 -3.10
C PRO A 10 9.36 9.99 -2.98
N ARG A 11 8.66 9.51 -4.00
CA ARG A 11 7.20 9.38 -3.95
C ARG A 11 6.85 8.35 -2.89
N GLN A 12 5.89 8.67 -2.03
CA GLN A 12 5.32 7.69 -1.11
C GLN A 12 4.53 6.68 -1.95
N VAL A 13 5.13 5.53 -2.25
CA VAL A 13 4.43 4.42 -2.91
C VAL A 13 3.47 3.84 -1.87
N ALA A 14 2.20 3.70 -2.24
CA ALA A 14 1.22 3.06 -1.37
C ALA A 14 1.71 1.67 -0.98
N ALA A 15 1.72 1.38 0.32
CA ALA A 15 2.06 0.05 0.78
C ALA A 15 1.05 -0.95 0.18
N VAL A 16 1.55 -2.05 -0.38
CA VAL A 16 0.66 -3.12 -0.84
C VAL A 16 0.06 -3.76 0.40
N ARG A 17 -1.24 -3.56 0.58
CA ARG A 17 -2.03 -4.16 1.65
C ARG A 17 -2.87 -5.28 1.00
N PRO A 18 -2.53 -6.56 1.21
CA PRO A 18 -3.08 -7.67 0.42
C PRO A 18 -4.58 -7.87 0.59
N CYS A 19 -5.13 -7.52 1.76
CA CYS A 19 -6.54 -7.79 2.09
C CYS A 19 -7.48 -6.59 1.98
N THR A 20 -6.99 -5.48 1.41
CA THR A 20 -7.79 -4.28 1.16
C THR A 20 -9.02 -4.53 0.29
N PRO A 21 -8.97 -5.32 -0.80
CA PRO A 21 -10.15 -5.50 -1.64
C PRO A 21 -11.25 -6.30 -0.94
N GLN A 22 -10.89 -7.32 -0.15
CA GLN A 22 -11.85 -8.12 0.62
C GLN A 22 -12.51 -7.28 1.71
N LEU A 23 -11.72 -6.41 2.36
CA LEU A 23 -12.25 -5.46 3.34
C LEU A 23 -13.22 -4.45 2.68
N ALA A 24 -12.86 -3.91 1.52
CA ALA A 24 -13.71 -2.98 0.79
C ALA A 24 -15.03 -3.64 0.36
N ALA A 25 -15.00 -4.90 -0.07
CA ALA A 25 -16.19 -5.68 -0.40
C ALA A 25 -17.10 -5.88 0.82
N MET A 26 -16.54 -6.18 2.00
CA MET A 26 -17.31 -6.31 3.24
C MET A 26 -17.96 -4.99 3.65
N LEU A 27 -17.23 -3.87 3.57
CA LEU A 27 -17.77 -2.53 3.85
C LEU A 27 -18.86 -2.13 2.86
N ALA A 28 -18.70 -2.46 1.58
CA ALA A 28 -19.72 -2.22 0.57
C ALA A 28 -21.00 -3.03 0.88
N CYS A 29 -20.85 -4.28 1.32
CA CYS A 29 -21.97 -5.10 1.74
C CYS A 29 -22.69 -4.49 2.94
N TRP A 30 -21.97 -4.09 4.00
CA TRP A 30 -22.57 -3.40 5.15
C TRP A 30 -23.34 -2.15 4.74
N SER A 31 -22.80 -1.36 3.80
CA SER A 31 -23.47 -0.15 3.33
C SER A 31 -24.76 -0.43 2.55
N ALA A 32 -24.84 -1.58 1.88
CA ALA A 32 -25.99 -1.95 1.06
C ALA A 32 -27.09 -2.67 1.86
N SER A 33 -26.72 -3.54 2.80
CA SER A 33 -27.66 -4.41 3.51
C SER A 33 -27.99 -3.96 4.94
N GLY A 34 -27.14 -3.12 5.56
CA GLY A 34 -27.26 -2.79 6.99
C GLY A 34 -26.89 -3.95 7.92
N ASP A 35 -26.36 -5.07 7.41
CA ASP A 35 -25.90 -6.22 8.19
C ASP A 35 -24.49 -5.95 8.77
N TYR A 36 -24.42 -5.12 9.81
CA TYR A 36 -23.15 -4.77 10.46
C TYR A 36 -22.45 -5.96 11.13
N MET A 37 -23.21 -6.98 11.53
CA MET A 37 -22.67 -8.15 12.24
C MET A 37 -22.14 -9.21 11.29
N SER A 38 -22.34 -9.03 9.98
CA SER A 38 -21.91 -9.97 8.93
C SER A 38 -22.44 -11.40 9.15
N THR A 39 -23.63 -11.52 9.74
CA THR A 39 -24.22 -12.81 10.08
C THR A 39 -25.06 -13.39 8.96
N GLU A 40 -25.52 -12.55 8.04
CA GLU A 40 -26.46 -12.92 7.00
C GLU A 40 -25.86 -12.65 5.62
N ALA A 41 -26.33 -11.61 4.91
CA ALA A 41 -25.93 -11.29 3.54
C ALA A 41 -24.42 -11.03 3.40
N CYS A 42 -23.77 -10.52 4.45
CA CYS A 42 -22.35 -10.19 4.41
C CYS A 42 -21.42 -11.30 4.92
N ALA A 43 -21.95 -12.47 5.28
CA ALA A 43 -21.17 -13.57 5.84
C ALA A 43 -20.08 -14.10 4.88
N GLU A 44 -20.35 -14.15 3.57
CA GLU A 44 -19.35 -14.57 2.58
C GLU A 44 -18.19 -13.58 2.47
N SER A 45 -18.50 -12.28 2.42
CA SER A 45 -17.50 -11.21 2.37
C SER A 45 -16.60 -11.20 3.61
N ALA A 46 -17.17 -11.49 4.79
CA ALA A 46 -16.42 -11.63 6.03
C ALA A 46 -15.52 -12.87 6.02
N LYS A 47 -16.00 -14.02 5.52
CA LYS A 47 -15.17 -15.24 5.36
C LYS A 47 -14.00 -15.01 4.43
N ALA A 48 -14.20 -14.29 3.31
CA ALA A 48 -13.13 -13.95 2.37
C ALA A 48 -12.05 -13.07 3.02
N LEU A 49 -12.46 -12.07 3.82
CA LEU A 49 -11.53 -11.23 4.57
C LEU A 49 -10.74 -12.05 5.61
N MET A 50 -11.41 -12.91 6.38
CA MET A 50 -10.75 -13.76 7.38
C MET A 50 -9.75 -14.74 6.75
N SER A 51 -10.09 -15.34 5.61
CA SER A 51 -9.17 -16.19 4.84
C SER A 51 -7.93 -15.42 4.41
N CYS A 52 -8.11 -14.20 3.89
CA CYS A 52 -6.98 -13.35 3.51
C CYS A 52 -6.13 -12.98 4.72
N MET A 53 -6.72 -12.58 5.85
CA MET A 53 -5.99 -12.27 7.08
C MET A 53 -5.16 -13.45 7.60
N ARG A 54 -5.67 -14.68 7.50
CA ARG A 54 -4.94 -15.90 7.91
C ARG A 54 -3.76 -16.25 7.01
N THR A 55 -3.85 -15.94 5.72
CA THR A 55 -2.87 -16.35 4.71
C THR A 55 -1.93 -15.23 4.27
N ALA A 56 -2.26 -13.97 4.61
CA ALA A 56 -1.50 -12.81 4.18
C ALA A 56 -0.04 -12.88 4.66
N PRO A 57 0.93 -12.67 3.77
CA PRO A 57 2.33 -12.65 4.15
C PRO A 57 2.63 -11.44 5.06
N ALA A 58 3.57 -11.63 5.98
CA ALA A 58 4.05 -10.56 6.83
C ALA A 58 4.61 -9.38 6.00
N PRO A 59 4.40 -8.12 6.43
CA PRO A 59 4.88 -6.96 5.70
C PRO A 59 6.41 -6.96 5.66
N THR A 60 6.98 -7.15 4.47
CA THR A 60 8.43 -7.03 4.27
C THR A 60 8.80 -5.57 3.96
N ARG A 61 9.88 -5.10 4.59
CA ARG A 61 10.42 -3.77 4.27
C ARG A 61 11.02 -3.83 2.87
N ARG A 62 10.45 -3.07 1.94
CA ARG A 62 11.04 -2.93 0.60
C ARG A 62 12.38 -2.20 0.69
N HIS A 63 13.33 -2.63 -0.14
CA HIS A 63 14.61 -1.95 -0.27
C HIS A 63 14.40 -0.50 -0.70
N LYS A 64 15.08 0.44 -0.02
CA LYS A 64 14.99 1.87 -0.35
C LYS A 64 15.84 2.14 -1.61
N PRO A 65 15.30 2.83 -2.64
CA PRO A 65 16.08 3.14 -3.82
C PRO A 65 17.26 4.07 -3.49
N THR A 66 18.44 3.79 -4.03
CA THR A 66 19.68 4.56 -3.81
C THR A 66 19.83 5.73 -4.78
N ILE A 67 18.76 6.13 -5.48
CA ILE A 67 18.80 7.16 -6.53
C ILE A 67 19.45 8.48 -6.07
N ASN A 68 19.15 8.95 -4.86
CA ASN A 68 19.71 10.19 -4.33
C ASN A 68 21.22 10.12 -4.08
N TYR A 69 21.76 8.92 -3.83
CA TYR A 69 23.21 8.71 -3.74
C TYR A 69 23.88 8.92 -5.10
N HIS A 70 23.32 8.33 -6.16
CA HIS A 70 23.85 8.46 -7.52
C HIS A 70 23.70 9.88 -8.07
N LEU A 71 22.56 10.53 -7.82
CA LEU A 71 22.33 11.93 -8.23
C LEU A 71 23.28 12.91 -7.53
N ALA A 72 23.56 12.71 -6.24
CA ALA A 72 24.54 13.52 -5.53
C ALA A 72 25.96 13.36 -6.10
N ARG A 73 26.32 12.19 -6.61
CA ARG A 73 27.60 11.95 -7.28
C ARG A 73 27.67 12.62 -8.66
N LEU A 74 26.60 12.50 -9.45
CA LEU A 74 26.46 13.14 -10.77
C LEU A 74 26.41 14.67 -10.68
N GLY A 75 25.82 15.23 -9.61
CA GLY A 75 25.80 16.67 -9.37
C GLY A 75 27.18 17.30 -9.20
N LYS A 76 28.23 16.52 -8.93
CA LYS A 76 29.62 17.00 -8.90
C LYS A 76 30.27 17.12 -10.29
N THR A 77 29.74 16.40 -11.27
CA THR A 77 30.27 16.35 -12.64
C THR A 77 29.46 17.19 -13.62
N LEU A 78 28.20 17.46 -13.30
CA LEU A 78 27.26 18.24 -14.12
C LEU A 78 27.19 19.72 -13.73
N ASN A 79 27.82 20.09 -12.60
CA ASN A 79 27.96 21.47 -12.13
C ASN A 79 29.35 22.00 -12.44
#